data_AF-A0A2E5JL40-F1
#
_entry.id   AF-A0A2E5JL40-F1
#
_cell.length_a   1.000
_cell.length_b   1.000
_cell.length_c   1.000
_cell.angle_alpha   90.00
_cell.angle_beta   90.00
_cell.angle_gamma   90.00
#
_symmetry.space_group_name_H-M   'P 1'
#
loop_
_entity.id
_entity.type
_entity.pdbx_description
1 polymer ?
#
loop_
_entity_poly.entity_id
_entity_poly.type
_entity_poly.pdbx_seq_one_letter_code
_entity_poly.pdbx_strand_id
1 'polypeptide(L)'
;MHKNGYSTERALLVLDYGGNIGLTVRVHPNLLRPSHFFAWLKQNDQTALSILCDQWINQQFKNKVFDSIPKTKSAQYNLCLDWITEQFARTTAKFEDDYIFCWLDWDGDNILMDGGIIDYGSIRQFGLFHSEYRYDDVERFSTTIVEQKQKAKYLVQTFAQMFDYLKTGNKRSIKDFATHQSLQNFDKIFEEQKDYNLLEKLGFNNKSKDYIFKNHRQIIAEFRKIYSWFETAKSSEGLIEVADGVNRNAIYCMRDILRELPQIYLARGESEILSDDEFIDIIRSSYASDEDVALNSTLKAKIKTFQTQYRELVGLAGKPKQVLLGLTMRSSVINKYDRVTGDAVTTIVDKVMHAKPKLNADDMYLVLREFSEFQNLDPDFKRSQEPSRRKPREKLMKTMVKIVREYREGL
;
A
#
# COMPACT_ATOMS: atom_id res chain seq x y z
N MET A 1 6.85 -5.25 3.76
CA MET A 1 5.40 -5.53 3.82
C MET A 1 4.93 -5.98 5.21
N HIS A 2 5.11 -7.24 5.65
CA HIS A 2 4.49 -7.74 6.89
C HIS A 2 4.63 -6.85 8.15
N LYS A 3 5.83 -6.32 8.41
CA LYS A 3 6.09 -5.42 9.56
C LYS A 3 5.27 -4.12 9.54
N ASN A 4 4.78 -3.71 8.37
CA ASN A 4 3.97 -2.51 8.16
C ASN A 4 2.47 -2.86 8.07
N GLY A 5 2.07 -4.03 8.59
CA GLY A 5 0.66 -4.42 8.72
C GLY A 5 -0.05 -4.72 7.40
N TYR A 6 0.66 -5.26 6.40
CA TYR A 6 0.04 -5.85 5.22
C TYR A 6 -0.08 -7.36 5.42
N SER A 7 -1.20 -7.93 4.97
CA SER A 7 -1.25 -9.36 4.73
C SER A 7 -0.31 -9.72 3.58
N THR A 8 0.46 -10.78 3.76
CA THR A 8 1.46 -11.23 2.79
C THR A 8 1.97 -12.60 3.19
N GLU A 9 2.34 -13.40 2.20
CA GLU A 9 3.20 -14.56 2.47
C GLU A 9 4.50 -14.15 3.18
N ARG A 10 5.03 -15.06 3.99
CA ARG A 10 6.26 -14.88 4.75
C ARG A 10 7.32 -15.84 4.23
N ALA A 11 8.55 -15.37 4.09
CA ALA A 11 9.71 -16.25 3.91
C ALA A 11 10.13 -16.81 5.27
N LEU A 12 10.06 -18.14 5.44
CA LEU A 12 10.51 -18.85 6.63
C LEU A 12 11.99 -19.19 6.56
N LEU A 13 12.44 -19.66 5.41
CA LEU A 13 13.82 -20.10 5.16
C LEU A 13 14.19 -19.86 3.70
N VAL A 14 15.45 -19.48 3.48
CA VAL A 14 16.08 -19.49 2.16
C VAL A 14 17.22 -20.49 2.19
N LEU A 15 17.13 -21.51 1.34
CA LEU A 15 18.16 -22.51 1.12
C LEU A 15 18.96 -22.13 -0.13
N ASP A 16 20.25 -21.92 0.04
CA ASP A 16 21.17 -21.66 -1.07
C ASP A 16 21.92 -22.95 -1.41
N TYR A 17 21.76 -23.43 -2.63
CA TYR A 17 22.44 -24.62 -3.14
C TYR A 17 23.72 -24.28 -3.92
N GLY A 18 24.05 -22.99 -4.06
CA GLY A 18 25.10 -22.51 -4.96
C GLY A 18 24.66 -22.49 -6.43
N GLY A 19 25.53 -22.04 -7.33
CA GLY A 19 25.25 -22.04 -8.77
C GLY A 19 24.04 -21.19 -9.19
N ASN A 20 23.72 -20.13 -8.44
CA ASN A 20 22.52 -19.28 -8.60
C ASN A 20 21.19 -20.02 -8.38
N ILE A 21 21.20 -21.15 -7.67
CA ILE A 21 20.00 -21.91 -7.31
C ILE A 21 19.69 -21.67 -5.84
N GLY A 22 18.50 -21.13 -5.58
CA GLY A 22 17.96 -20.94 -4.24
C GLY A 22 16.52 -21.45 -4.13
N LEU A 23 16.16 -21.98 -2.97
CA LEU A 23 14.79 -22.34 -2.63
C LEU A 23 14.31 -21.46 -1.48
N THR A 24 13.14 -20.85 -1.63
CA THR A 24 12.49 -20.09 -0.56
C THR A 24 11.27 -20.84 -0.04
N VAL A 25 11.25 -21.14 1.25
CA VAL A 25 10.08 -21.70 1.94
C VAL A 25 9.14 -20.56 2.30
N ARG A 26 8.00 -20.49 1.61
CA ARG A 26 6.98 -19.45 1.78
C ARG A 26 5.81 -19.99 2.60
N VAL A 27 5.29 -19.20 3.52
CA VAL A 27 4.17 -19.59 4.40
C VAL A 27 3.11 -18.50 4.50
N HIS A 28 1.84 -18.92 4.51
CA HIS A 28 0.67 -18.09 4.78
C HIS A 28 -0.43 -18.96 5.40
N PRO A 29 -1.34 -18.42 6.25
CA PRO A 29 -2.46 -19.21 6.80
C PRO A 29 -3.36 -19.85 5.75
N ASN A 30 -3.43 -19.29 4.55
CA ASN A 30 -4.10 -19.88 3.39
C ASN A 30 -3.48 -19.31 2.09
N LEU A 31 -3.03 -20.17 1.18
CA LEU A 31 -2.40 -19.78 -0.09
C LEU A 31 -3.37 -19.77 -1.27
N LEU A 32 -4.67 -19.97 -1.03
CA LEU A 32 -5.68 -19.86 -2.07
C LEU A 32 -5.80 -18.41 -2.57
N ARG A 33 -5.96 -18.32 -3.89
CA ARG A 33 -6.03 -17.10 -4.71
C ARG A 33 -7.36 -17.08 -5.46
N PRO A 34 -7.91 -15.92 -5.85
CA PRO A 34 -9.11 -15.85 -6.68
C PRO A 34 -9.04 -16.72 -7.95
N SER A 35 -7.88 -16.77 -8.61
CA SER A 35 -7.65 -17.59 -9.82
C SER A 35 -7.95 -19.08 -9.63
N HIS A 36 -7.71 -19.65 -8.45
CA HIS A 36 -8.04 -21.05 -8.14
C HIS A 36 -9.54 -21.32 -8.20
N PHE A 37 -10.37 -20.36 -7.79
CA PHE A 37 -11.82 -20.47 -7.86
C PHE A 37 -12.33 -20.18 -9.26
N PHE A 38 -11.78 -19.15 -9.90
CA PHE A 38 -12.25 -18.70 -11.20
C PHE A 38 -11.93 -19.70 -12.31
N ALA A 39 -10.89 -20.52 -12.15
CA ALA A 39 -10.62 -21.67 -13.01
C ALA A 39 -11.84 -22.61 -13.12
N TRP A 40 -12.40 -23.04 -11.98
CA TRP A 40 -13.57 -23.93 -11.94
C TRP A 40 -14.85 -23.23 -12.41
N LEU A 41 -15.03 -21.95 -12.05
CA LEU A 41 -16.13 -21.15 -12.57
C LEU A 41 -16.11 -21.07 -14.10
N LYS A 42 -14.94 -20.87 -14.72
CA LYS A 42 -14.77 -20.80 -16.18
C LYS A 42 -15.08 -22.13 -16.85
N GLN A 43 -14.76 -23.25 -16.21
CA GLN A 43 -15.06 -24.60 -16.69
C GLN A 43 -16.52 -25.02 -16.49
N ASN A 44 -17.33 -24.22 -15.79
CA ASN A 44 -18.70 -24.58 -15.38
C ASN A 44 -18.73 -25.87 -14.53
N ASP A 45 -17.68 -26.14 -13.77
CA ASP A 45 -17.63 -27.27 -12.83
C ASP A 45 -18.14 -26.80 -11.46
N GLN A 46 -19.46 -26.82 -11.30
CA GLN A 46 -20.11 -26.41 -10.06
C GLN A 46 -19.69 -27.28 -8.87
N THR A 47 -19.47 -28.58 -9.10
CA THR A 47 -19.15 -29.53 -8.03
C THR A 47 -17.76 -29.27 -7.48
N ALA A 48 -16.73 -29.17 -8.33
CA ALA A 48 -15.38 -28.85 -7.89
C ALA A 48 -15.32 -27.47 -7.23
N LEU A 49 -16.01 -26.47 -7.80
CA LEU A 49 -16.09 -25.14 -7.24
C LEU A 49 -16.73 -25.12 -5.84
N SER A 50 -17.83 -25.86 -5.66
CA SER A 50 -18.52 -25.98 -4.36
C SER A 50 -17.63 -26.63 -3.31
N ILE A 51 -16.92 -27.71 -3.66
CA ILE A 51 -15.98 -28.40 -2.76
C ILE A 51 -14.86 -27.46 -2.34
N LEU A 52 -14.23 -26.75 -3.29
CA LEU A 52 -13.16 -25.81 -2.99
C LEU A 52 -13.66 -24.66 -2.08
N CYS A 53 -14.83 -24.10 -2.39
CA CYS A 53 -15.44 -23.05 -1.58
C CYS A 53 -15.72 -23.52 -0.15
N ASP A 54 -16.31 -24.70 0.01
CA ASP A 54 -16.62 -25.27 1.31
C ASP A 54 -15.36 -25.55 2.14
N GLN A 55 -14.31 -26.07 1.50
CA GLN A 55 -13.01 -26.26 2.14
C GLN A 55 -12.40 -24.93 2.59
N TRP A 56 -12.44 -23.90 1.74
CA TRP A 56 -11.95 -22.58 2.08
C TRP A 56 -12.72 -21.97 3.26
N ILE A 57 -14.06 -22.01 3.26
CA ILE A 57 -14.90 -21.52 4.36
C ILE A 57 -14.54 -22.19 5.68
N ASN A 58 -14.46 -23.52 5.66
CA ASN A 58 -14.09 -24.31 6.84
C ASN A 58 -12.68 -23.95 7.35
N GLN A 59 -11.75 -23.70 6.44
CA GLN A 59 -10.41 -23.28 6.81
C GLN A 59 -10.39 -21.87 7.41
N GLN A 60 -11.18 -20.92 6.87
CA GLN A 60 -11.28 -19.57 7.42
C GLN A 60 -11.90 -19.57 8.82
N PHE A 61 -12.89 -20.42 9.07
CA PHE A 61 -13.42 -20.63 10.42
C PHE A 61 -12.37 -21.19 11.38
N LYS A 62 -11.59 -22.20 10.97
CA LYS A 62 -10.46 -22.73 11.77
C LYS A 62 -9.39 -21.66 12.04
N ASN A 63 -9.15 -20.80 11.06
CA ASN A 63 -8.23 -19.67 11.17
C ASN A 63 -8.80 -18.50 12.00
N LYS A 64 -10.03 -18.63 12.52
CA LYS A 64 -10.75 -17.59 13.30
C LYS A 64 -10.97 -16.29 12.54
N VAL A 65 -11.05 -16.38 11.21
CA VAL A 65 -11.46 -15.26 10.34
C VAL A 65 -12.98 -15.08 10.42
N PHE A 66 -13.74 -16.17 10.56
CA PHE A 66 -15.18 -16.14 10.82
C PHE A 66 -15.48 -16.59 12.25
N ASP A 67 -16.22 -15.80 13.01
CA ASP A 67 -16.65 -16.16 14.37
C ASP A 67 -17.68 -17.30 14.37
N SER A 68 -18.50 -17.37 13.32
CA SER A 68 -19.49 -18.44 13.13
C SER A 68 -19.75 -18.68 11.65
N ILE A 69 -20.16 -19.90 11.32
CA ILE A 69 -20.58 -20.27 9.96
C ILE A 69 -22.11 -20.31 9.93
N PRO A 70 -22.78 -19.56 9.04
CA PRO A 70 -24.23 -19.64 8.87
C PRO A 70 -24.73 -21.06 8.56
N LYS A 71 -25.96 -21.39 8.96
CA LYS A 71 -26.51 -22.74 8.79
C LYS A 71 -26.75 -23.12 7.33
N THR A 72 -27.11 -22.16 6.47
CA THR A 72 -27.46 -22.44 5.07
C THR A 72 -26.29 -22.06 4.14
N LYS A 73 -26.10 -22.83 3.06
CA LYS A 73 -25.05 -22.56 2.07
C LYS A 73 -25.18 -21.18 1.43
N SER A 74 -26.39 -20.79 1.08
CA SER A 74 -26.65 -19.44 0.54
C SER A 74 -26.19 -18.32 1.49
N ALA A 75 -26.46 -18.45 2.80
CA ALA A 75 -26.00 -17.48 3.78
C ALA A 75 -24.47 -17.53 3.99
N GLN A 76 -23.86 -18.71 3.94
CA GLN A 76 -22.40 -18.85 3.97
C GLN A 76 -21.75 -18.10 2.79
N TYR A 77 -22.28 -18.27 1.58
CA TYR A 77 -21.76 -17.62 0.39
C TYR A 77 -21.94 -16.09 0.42
N ASN A 78 -23.04 -15.59 0.98
CA ASN A 78 -23.21 -14.15 1.18
C ASN A 78 -22.20 -13.60 2.20
N LEU A 79 -21.99 -14.28 3.33
CA LEU A 79 -20.94 -13.92 4.31
C LEU A 79 -19.55 -13.84 3.64
N CYS A 80 -19.23 -14.81 2.78
CA CYS A 80 -17.96 -14.82 2.06
C CYS A 80 -17.84 -13.65 1.10
N LEU A 81 -18.89 -13.36 0.33
CA LEU A 81 -18.88 -12.24 -0.61
C LEU A 81 -18.71 -10.90 0.11
N ASP A 82 -19.41 -10.69 1.23
CA ASP A 82 -19.29 -9.47 2.03
C ASP A 82 -17.87 -9.32 2.59
N TRP A 83 -17.30 -10.39 3.13
CA TRP A 83 -15.93 -10.39 3.64
C TRP A 83 -14.89 -10.13 2.54
N ILE A 84 -14.99 -10.80 1.39
CA ILE A 84 -14.09 -10.59 0.24
C ILE A 84 -14.20 -9.14 -0.25
N THR A 85 -15.43 -8.61 -0.35
CA THR A 85 -15.68 -7.22 -0.75
C THR A 85 -14.94 -6.25 0.17
N GLU A 86 -15.04 -6.46 1.48
CA GLU A 86 -14.33 -5.63 2.45
C GLU A 86 -12.80 -5.76 2.34
N GLN A 87 -12.26 -6.98 2.28
CA GLN A 87 -10.81 -7.19 2.20
C GLN A 87 -10.20 -6.55 0.96
N PHE A 88 -10.79 -6.78 -0.22
CA PHE A 88 -10.27 -6.22 -1.46
C PHE A 88 -10.41 -4.70 -1.52
N ALA A 89 -11.51 -4.13 -1.01
CA ALA A 89 -11.70 -2.68 -0.95
C ALA A 89 -10.64 -2.02 -0.06
N ARG A 90 -10.45 -2.53 1.16
CA ARG A 90 -9.48 -1.96 2.12
C ARG A 90 -8.04 -2.14 1.65
N THR A 91 -7.71 -3.33 1.16
CA THR A 91 -6.36 -3.66 0.67
C THR A 91 -5.97 -2.76 -0.50
N THR A 92 -6.86 -2.60 -1.49
CA THR A 92 -6.55 -1.80 -2.67
C THR A 92 -6.43 -0.31 -2.34
N ALA A 93 -7.25 0.19 -1.41
CA ALA A 93 -7.09 1.55 -0.89
C ALA A 93 -5.72 1.74 -0.22
N LYS A 94 -5.27 0.75 0.58
CA LYS A 94 -3.95 0.77 1.21
C LYS A 94 -2.82 0.71 0.19
N PHE A 95 -2.93 -0.13 -0.85
CA PHE A 95 -1.94 -0.19 -1.93
C PHE A 95 -1.81 1.15 -2.65
N GLU A 96 -2.93 1.78 -3.01
CA GLU A 96 -2.90 3.09 -3.65
C GLU A 96 -2.26 4.15 -2.76
N ASP A 97 -2.64 4.19 -1.48
CA ASP A 97 -2.10 5.15 -0.52
C ASP A 97 -0.61 4.95 -0.20
N ASP A 98 -0.15 3.71 -0.19
CA ASP A 98 1.24 3.39 0.15
C ASP A 98 2.15 3.24 -1.06
N TYR A 99 1.62 3.57 -2.24
CA TYR A 99 2.30 3.53 -3.53
C TYR A 99 2.83 2.13 -3.84
N ILE A 100 2.00 1.12 -3.59
CA ILE A 100 2.29 -0.27 -3.89
C ILE A 100 1.56 -0.64 -5.18
N PHE A 101 2.34 -1.04 -6.16
CA PHE A 101 1.83 -1.68 -7.36
C PHE A 101 1.84 -3.19 -7.17
N CYS A 102 0.67 -3.81 -7.28
CA CYS A 102 0.46 -5.24 -7.28
C CYS A 102 -0.25 -5.62 -8.60
N TRP A 103 0.34 -6.53 -9.36
CA TRP A 103 -0.25 -6.98 -10.61
C TRP A 103 -1.50 -7.82 -10.34
N LEU A 104 -2.69 -7.25 -10.58
CA LEU A 104 -3.99 -7.90 -10.32
C LEU A 104 -4.62 -8.56 -11.56
N ASP A 105 -3.87 -8.67 -12.65
CA ASP A 105 -4.35 -9.36 -13.85
C ASP A 105 -4.36 -10.89 -13.65
N TRP A 106 -4.72 -11.64 -14.71
CA TRP A 106 -4.80 -13.12 -14.68
C TRP A 106 -5.65 -13.68 -13.54
N ASP A 107 -6.84 -13.10 -13.36
CA ASP A 107 -7.78 -13.48 -12.32
C ASP A 107 -7.24 -13.32 -10.88
N GLY A 108 -6.31 -12.39 -10.66
CA GLY A 108 -5.78 -12.10 -9.32
C GLY A 108 -4.87 -13.21 -8.81
N ASP A 109 -3.94 -13.67 -9.64
CA ASP A 109 -2.97 -14.69 -9.25
C ASP A 109 -1.89 -14.16 -8.28
N ASN A 110 -1.48 -12.89 -8.35
CA ASN A 110 -0.52 -12.32 -7.39
C ASN A 110 -1.16 -11.83 -6.07
N ILE A 111 -2.43 -12.19 -5.80
CA ILE A 111 -3.11 -11.83 -4.55
C ILE A 111 -3.85 -13.02 -3.94
N LEU A 112 -3.81 -13.10 -2.61
CA LEU A 112 -4.52 -14.09 -1.82
C LEU A 112 -5.97 -13.67 -1.59
N MET A 113 -6.81 -14.62 -1.18
CA MET A 113 -8.23 -14.39 -0.91
C MET A 113 -8.51 -13.32 0.16
N ASP A 114 -7.56 -13.06 1.06
CA ASP A 114 -7.62 -12.04 2.10
C ASP A 114 -7.01 -10.69 1.68
N GLY A 115 -6.67 -10.53 0.40
CA GLY A 115 -5.93 -9.37 -0.09
C GLY A 115 -4.42 -9.46 0.14
N GLY A 116 -3.90 -10.56 0.70
CA GLY A 116 -2.48 -10.72 0.97
C GLY A 116 -1.62 -10.76 -0.29
N ILE A 117 -0.48 -10.07 -0.27
CA ILE A 117 0.49 -10.10 -1.38
C ILE A 117 1.15 -11.47 -1.44
N ILE A 118 1.23 -12.04 -2.65
CA ILE A 118 1.97 -13.26 -2.93
C ILE A 118 2.75 -13.11 -4.23
N ASP A 119 3.88 -13.80 -4.32
CA ASP A 119 4.66 -13.92 -5.55
C ASP A 119 5.28 -12.59 -5.99
N TYR A 120 6.34 -12.21 -5.25
CA TYR A 120 7.05 -10.93 -5.30
C TYR A 120 7.87 -10.67 -6.58
N GLY A 121 7.41 -11.12 -7.76
CA GLY A 121 8.04 -10.82 -9.05
C GLY A 121 7.56 -9.48 -9.64
N SER A 122 6.24 -9.29 -9.71
CA SER A 122 5.57 -8.14 -10.35
C SER A 122 5.13 -7.06 -9.35
N ILE A 123 5.59 -7.13 -8.10
CA ILE A 123 5.28 -6.16 -7.05
C ILE A 123 6.28 -5.01 -7.08
N ARG A 124 5.82 -3.76 -7.01
CA ARG A 124 6.67 -2.58 -6.82
C ARG A 124 6.20 -1.75 -5.65
N GLN A 125 7.14 -1.07 -5.00
CA GLN A 125 6.85 -0.12 -3.95
C GLN A 125 7.55 1.19 -4.31
N PHE A 126 6.79 2.27 -4.48
CA PHE A 126 7.31 3.51 -5.01
C PHE A 126 7.70 4.55 -3.95
N GLY A 127 8.72 5.31 -4.30
CA GLY A 127 9.21 6.47 -3.57
C GLY A 127 8.32 7.70 -3.73
N LEU A 128 7.54 7.78 -4.80
CA LEU A 128 6.53 8.81 -5.06
C LEU A 128 5.26 8.17 -5.63
N PHE A 129 4.18 8.92 -5.75
CA PHE A 129 2.95 8.42 -6.36
C PHE A 129 3.05 8.42 -7.88
N HIS A 130 3.85 7.50 -8.43
CA HIS A 130 4.00 7.26 -9.86
C HIS A 130 2.73 6.61 -10.44
N SER A 131 1.66 7.42 -10.49
CA SER A 131 0.29 7.00 -10.79
C SER A 131 0.07 6.56 -12.24
N GLU A 132 1.02 6.86 -13.13
CA GLU A 132 1.00 6.44 -14.54
C GLU A 132 2.00 5.33 -14.85
N TYR A 133 2.74 4.82 -13.85
CA TYR A 133 3.63 3.68 -14.07
C TYR A 133 2.85 2.48 -14.62
N ARG A 134 3.41 1.84 -15.65
CA ARG A 134 2.95 0.57 -16.19
C ARG A 134 4.15 -0.34 -16.44
N TYR A 135 4.06 -1.57 -15.93
CA TYR A 135 5.02 -2.63 -16.24
C TYR A 135 4.78 -3.16 -17.65
N ASP A 136 5.86 -3.40 -18.40
CA ASP A 136 5.82 -4.03 -19.72
C ASP A 136 5.89 -5.56 -19.59
N ASP A 137 4.79 -6.22 -19.95
CA ASP A 137 4.64 -7.68 -19.91
C ASP A 137 4.83 -8.31 -21.30
N VAL A 138 5.57 -7.64 -22.20
CA VAL A 138 5.88 -8.02 -23.60
C VAL A 138 4.67 -7.99 -24.54
N GLU A 139 3.53 -8.51 -24.11
CA GLU A 139 2.30 -8.55 -24.91
C GLU A 139 1.42 -7.31 -24.70
N ARG A 140 1.47 -6.71 -23.51
CA ARG A 140 0.69 -5.53 -23.12
C ARG A 140 1.26 -4.85 -21.89
N PHE A 141 0.87 -3.60 -21.68
CA PHE A 141 1.14 -2.90 -20.44
C PHE A 141 0.20 -3.31 -19.30
N SER A 142 0.74 -3.27 -18.09
CA SER A 142 0.02 -3.43 -16.83
C SER A 142 -1.07 -2.38 -16.63
N THR A 143 -1.92 -2.62 -15.64
CA THR A 143 -2.67 -1.54 -15.00
C THR A 143 -1.76 -0.59 -14.26
N THR A 144 -2.17 0.67 -14.09
CA THR A 144 -1.51 1.58 -13.15
C THR A 144 -1.94 1.32 -11.70
N ILE A 145 -1.30 1.99 -10.73
CA ILE A 145 -1.72 1.91 -9.32
C ILE A 145 -3.21 2.26 -9.15
N VAL A 146 -3.68 3.32 -9.82
CA VAL A 146 -5.06 3.80 -9.70
C VAL A 146 -6.05 2.83 -10.35
N GLU A 147 -5.64 2.17 -11.43
CA GLU A 147 -6.45 1.18 -12.14
C GLU A 147 -6.61 -0.14 -11.35
N GLN A 148 -5.73 -0.42 -10.36
CA GLN A 148 -5.86 -1.60 -9.49
C GLN A 148 -7.22 -1.63 -8.78
N LYS A 149 -7.80 -0.46 -8.42
CA LYS A 149 -9.14 -0.37 -7.84
C LYS A 149 -10.19 -1.06 -8.71
N GLN A 150 -10.14 -0.84 -10.02
CA GLN A 150 -11.10 -1.43 -10.95
C GLN A 150 -10.86 -2.92 -11.15
N LYS A 151 -9.61 -3.38 -11.15
CA LYS A 151 -9.29 -4.81 -11.19
C LYS A 151 -9.79 -5.53 -9.94
N ALA A 152 -9.51 -5.01 -8.76
CA ALA A 152 -10.01 -5.56 -7.50
C ALA A 152 -11.56 -5.60 -7.47
N LYS A 153 -12.21 -4.53 -7.93
CA LYS A 153 -13.67 -4.49 -8.06
C LYS A 153 -14.21 -5.53 -9.04
N TYR A 154 -13.52 -5.77 -10.15
CA TYR A 154 -13.86 -6.84 -11.09
C TYR A 154 -13.68 -8.24 -10.49
N LEU A 155 -12.68 -8.47 -9.64
CA LEU A 155 -12.56 -9.71 -8.87
C LEU A 155 -13.79 -9.91 -7.97
N VAL A 156 -14.22 -8.88 -7.24
CA VAL A 156 -15.45 -8.91 -6.41
C VAL A 156 -16.69 -9.18 -7.26
N GLN A 157 -16.80 -8.59 -8.46
CA GLN A 157 -17.89 -8.87 -9.40
C GLN A 157 -17.91 -10.34 -9.84
N THR A 158 -16.72 -10.91 -10.09
CA THR A 158 -16.57 -12.31 -10.47
C THR A 158 -16.93 -13.24 -9.31
N PHE A 159 -16.58 -12.88 -8.07
CA PHE A 159 -17.08 -13.59 -6.88
C PHE A 159 -18.59 -13.52 -6.73
N ALA A 160 -19.22 -12.37 -7.02
CA ALA A 160 -20.68 -12.27 -7.00
C ALA A 160 -21.34 -13.23 -8.00
N GLN A 161 -20.81 -13.30 -9.23
CA GLN A 161 -21.23 -14.27 -10.23
C GLN A 161 -21.01 -15.72 -9.75
N MET A 162 -19.84 -15.99 -9.19
CA MET A 162 -19.46 -17.31 -8.68
C MET A 162 -20.44 -17.81 -7.61
N PHE A 163 -20.73 -16.99 -6.61
CA PHE A 163 -21.64 -17.36 -5.54
C PHE A 163 -23.10 -17.46 -6.02
N ASP A 164 -23.52 -16.65 -7.00
CA ASP A 164 -24.82 -16.82 -7.65
C ASP A 164 -24.92 -18.15 -8.39
N TYR A 165 -23.88 -18.53 -9.14
CA TYR A 165 -23.80 -19.83 -9.80
C TYR A 165 -23.87 -20.98 -8.80
N LEU A 166 -23.14 -20.90 -7.68
CA LEU A 166 -23.20 -21.90 -6.62
C LEU A 166 -24.60 -22.01 -5.99
N LYS A 167 -25.33 -20.89 -5.87
CA LYS A 167 -26.69 -20.84 -5.30
C LYS A 167 -27.76 -21.37 -6.26
N THR A 168 -27.64 -21.09 -7.55
CA THR A 168 -28.71 -21.33 -8.53
C THR A 168 -28.47 -22.54 -9.44
N GLY A 169 -27.21 -22.96 -9.58
CA GLY A 169 -26.79 -23.95 -10.58
C GLY A 169 -26.75 -23.43 -12.01
N ASN A 170 -27.06 -22.15 -12.25
CA ASN A 170 -27.03 -21.56 -13.58
C ASN A 170 -26.05 -20.37 -13.64
N LYS A 171 -25.00 -20.49 -14.47
CA LYS A 171 -23.99 -19.45 -14.59
C LYS A 171 -24.50 -18.34 -15.49
N ARG A 172 -24.83 -17.20 -14.88
CA ARG A 172 -25.25 -15.97 -15.58
C ARG A 172 -24.07 -15.21 -16.17
N SER A 173 -24.35 -14.28 -17.08
CA SER A 173 -23.34 -13.38 -17.64
C SER A 173 -22.71 -12.51 -16.55
N ILE A 174 -21.40 -12.24 -16.63
CA ILE A 174 -20.71 -11.34 -15.67
C ILE A 174 -21.30 -9.92 -15.70
N LYS A 175 -21.84 -9.50 -16.86
CA LYS A 175 -22.48 -8.20 -17.06
C LYS A 175 -23.71 -8.01 -16.15
N ASP A 176 -24.39 -9.09 -15.80
CA ASP A 176 -25.55 -9.05 -14.90
C ASP A 176 -25.18 -8.62 -13.47
N PHE A 177 -23.90 -8.70 -13.11
CA PHE A 177 -23.38 -8.35 -11.80
C PHE A 177 -22.73 -6.96 -11.76
N ALA A 178 -22.75 -6.20 -12.87
CA ALA A 178 -22.11 -4.89 -12.96
C ALA A 178 -22.70 -3.84 -11.99
N THR A 179 -23.93 -4.06 -11.52
CA THR A 179 -24.62 -3.20 -10.54
C THR A 179 -24.90 -3.94 -9.22
N HIS A 180 -24.22 -5.06 -8.97
CA HIS A 180 -24.43 -5.86 -7.75
C HIS A 180 -24.10 -5.04 -6.48
N GLN A 181 -24.84 -5.27 -5.39
CA GLN A 181 -24.69 -4.50 -4.14
C GLN A 181 -23.27 -4.53 -3.58
N SER A 182 -22.56 -5.66 -3.73
CA SER A 182 -21.16 -5.79 -3.32
C SER A 182 -20.25 -4.76 -3.99
N LEU A 183 -20.52 -4.33 -5.22
CA LEU A 183 -19.70 -3.33 -5.92
C LEU A 183 -19.93 -1.92 -5.39
N GLN A 184 -21.15 -1.61 -4.94
CA GLN A 184 -21.45 -0.35 -4.26
C GLN A 184 -20.80 -0.33 -2.87
N ASN A 185 -20.88 -1.45 -2.15
CA ASN A 185 -20.23 -1.62 -0.86
C ASN A 185 -18.70 -1.50 -0.99
N PHE A 186 -18.11 -2.08 -2.05
CA PHE A 186 -16.69 -1.95 -2.36
C PHE A 186 -16.29 -0.47 -2.48
N ASP A 187 -16.97 0.31 -3.32
CA ASP A 187 -16.64 1.72 -3.53
C ASP A 187 -16.75 2.50 -2.23
N LYS A 188 -17.83 2.28 -1.46
CA LYS A 188 -18.00 2.91 -0.15
C LYS A 188 -16.80 2.60 0.75
N ILE A 189 -16.52 1.32 1.02
CA ILE A 189 -15.46 0.86 1.92
C ILE A 189 -14.10 1.39 1.46
N PHE A 190 -13.83 1.39 0.15
CA PHE A 190 -12.59 1.92 -0.42
C PHE A 190 -12.41 3.40 -0.07
N GLU A 191 -13.43 4.23 -0.30
CA GLU A 191 -13.37 5.67 0.02
C GLU A 191 -13.23 5.91 1.53
N GLU A 192 -13.92 5.13 2.36
CA GLU A 192 -13.76 5.23 3.82
C GLU A 192 -12.34 4.84 4.27
N GLN A 193 -11.76 3.81 3.65
CA GLN A 193 -10.41 3.39 3.97
C GLN A 193 -9.38 4.44 3.53
N LYS A 194 -9.54 5.07 2.36
CA LYS A 194 -8.69 6.19 1.92
C LYS A 194 -8.73 7.37 2.91
N ASP A 195 -9.91 7.73 3.41
CA ASP A 195 -10.07 8.76 4.45
C ASP A 195 -9.30 8.36 5.74
N TYR A 196 -9.46 7.11 6.18
CA TYR A 196 -8.81 6.59 7.39
C TYR A 196 -7.28 6.54 7.26
N ASN A 197 -6.79 6.07 6.11
CA ASN A 197 -5.37 6.02 5.78
C ASN A 197 -4.74 7.42 5.78
N LEU A 198 -5.43 8.43 5.25
CA LEU A 198 -4.94 9.81 5.25
C LEU A 198 -4.75 10.34 6.68
N LEU A 199 -5.70 10.09 7.58
CA LEU A 199 -5.56 10.46 8.99
C LEU A 199 -4.37 9.75 9.67
N GLU A 200 -4.13 8.49 9.29
CA GLU A 200 -2.96 7.75 9.75
C GLU A 200 -1.66 8.37 9.23
N LYS A 201 -1.55 8.65 7.93
CA LYS A 201 -0.39 9.32 7.31
C LYS A 201 -0.10 10.68 7.91
N LEU A 202 -1.13 11.45 8.28
CA LEU A 202 -0.97 12.72 8.99
C LEU A 202 -0.31 12.56 10.37
N GLY A 203 -0.37 11.36 10.95
CA GLY A 203 0.22 11.03 12.24
C GLY A 203 -0.78 11.04 13.39
N PHE A 204 -2.09 11.11 13.15
CA PHE A 204 -3.06 11.04 14.24
C PHE A 204 -2.98 9.69 14.97
N ASN A 205 -3.13 9.72 16.30
CA ASN A 205 -3.25 8.49 17.10
C ASN A 205 -4.66 7.88 16.93
N ASN A 206 -4.83 6.61 17.29
CA ASN A 206 -6.10 5.89 17.08
C ASN A 206 -7.32 6.59 17.68
N LYS A 207 -7.19 7.22 18.86
CA LYS A 207 -8.31 7.95 19.49
C LYS A 207 -8.74 9.15 18.65
N SER A 208 -7.79 9.97 18.22
CA SER A 208 -8.06 11.13 17.37
C SER A 208 -8.56 10.71 15.99
N LYS A 209 -7.94 9.69 15.37
CA LYS A 209 -8.40 9.14 14.08
C LYS A 209 -9.86 8.73 14.16
N ASP A 210 -10.22 7.90 15.13
CA ASP A 210 -11.59 7.39 15.28
C ASP A 210 -12.58 8.50 15.58
N TYR A 211 -12.21 9.51 16.38
CA TYR A 211 -13.04 10.67 16.66
C TYR A 211 -13.30 11.50 15.40
N ILE A 212 -12.25 11.91 14.68
CA ILE A 212 -12.38 12.75 13.48
C ILE A 212 -13.13 11.99 12.39
N PHE A 213 -12.80 10.71 12.20
CA PHE A 213 -13.47 9.84 11.24
C PHE A 213 -14.96 9.69 11.56
N LYS A 214 -15.36 9.48 12.82
CA LYS A 214 -16.79 9.30 13.14
C LYS A 214 -17.60 10.60 13.04
N ASN A 215 -17.01 11.74 13.38
CA ASN A 215 -17.76 12.99 13.55
C ASN A 215 -17.57 14.01 12.43
N HIS A 216 -16.52 13.89 11.60
CA HIS A 216 -16.08 14.93 10.66
C HIS A 216 -15.71 14.40 9.28
N ARG A 217 -16.45 13.40 8.75
CA ARG A 217 -16.16 12.76 7.45
C ARG A 217 -16.04 13.72 6.29
N GLN A 218 -16.89 14.75 6.23
CA GLN A 218 -16.87 15.71 5.13
C GLN A 218 -15.54 16.49 5.07
N ILE A 219 -15.03 16.92 6.21
CA ILE A 219 -13.77 17.68 6.30
C ILE A 219 -12.59 16.81 5.84
N ILE A 220 -12.58 15.53 6.21
CA ILE A 220 -11.56 14.58 5.73
C ILE A 220 -11.64 14.41 4.21
N ALA A 221 -12.84 14.21 3.67
CA ALA A 221 -13.04 14.01 2.24
C ALA A 221 -12.64 15.25 1.43
N GLU A 222 -12.91 16.45 1.95
CA GLU A 222 -12.48 17.71 1.33
C GLU A 222 -10.97 17.88 1.39
N PHE A 223 -10.34 17.60 2.53
CA PHE A 223 -8.87 17.60 2.64
C PHE A 223 -8.22 16.55 1.71
N ARG A 224 -8.82 15.37 1.60
CA ARG A 224 -8.32 14.32 0.70
C ARG A 224 -8.37 14.74 -0.76
N LYS A 225 -9.37 15.52 -1.20
CA LYS A 225 -9.43 16.06 -2.57
C LYS A 225 -8.25 16.99 -2.86
N ILE A 226 -7.92 17.91 -1.94
CA ILE A 226 -6.78 18.80 -2.16
C ILE A 226 -5.45 18.05 -2.06
N TYR A 227 -5.33 17.13 -1.12
CA TYR A 227 -4.15 16.26 -0.99
C TYR A 227 -3.91 15.44 -2.27
N SER A 228 -4.96 14.81 -2.80
CA SER A 228 -4.87 13.99 -4.03
C SER A 228 -4.55 14.83 -5.27
N TRP A 229 -4.97 16.10 -5.31
CA TRP A 229 -4.63 17.01 -6.41
C TRP A 229 -3.12 17.22 -6.52
N PHE A 230 -2.42 17.38 -5.40
CA PHE A 230 -0.96 17.44 -5.40
C PHE A 230 -0.35 16.04 -5.63
N GLU A 231 -0.87 15.01 -4.97
CA GLU A 231 -0.31 13.65 -5.04
C GLU A 231 -0.31 13.09 -6.46
N THR A 232 -1.31 13.43 -7.28
CA THR A 232 -1.44 12.99 -8.69
C THR A 232 -0.77 13.91 -9.70
N ALA A 233 -0.13 14.99 -9.25
CA ALA A 233 0.55 15.92 -10.14
C ALA A 233 1.77 15.26 -10.77
N LYS A 234 1.96 15.54 -12.06
CA LYS A 234 2.89 14.81 -12.93
C LYS A 234 3.59 15.75 -13.90
N SER A 235 4.81 15.40 -14.27
CA SER A 235 5.67 16.27 -15.07
C SER A 235 5.08 16.56 -16.44
N SER A 236 5.33 17.76 -16.94
CA SER A 236 5.00 18.20 -18.29
C SER A 236 5.74 17.43 -19.39
N GLU A 237 6.88 16.79 -19.08
CA GLU A 237 7.69 16.00 -20.02
C GLU A 237 6.91 14.83 -20.66
N GLY A 238 5.91 14.29 -19.95
CA GLY A 238 5.08 13.21 -20.45
C GLY A 238 5.60 11.83 -20.10
N LEU A 239 5.20 10.82 -20.89
CA LEU A 239 5.59 9.43 -20.66
C LEU A 239 7.05 9.20 -21.08
N ILE A 240 7.80 8.53 -20.21
CA ILE A 240 9.19 8.11 -20.41
C ILE A 240 9.31 6.59 -20.24
N GLU A 241 10.31 6.00 -20.90
CA GLU A 241 10.70 4.61 -20.68
C GLU A 241 11.46 4.47 -19.37
N VAL A 242 11.23 3.36 -18.67
CA VAL A 242 11.93 2.95 -17.46
C VAL A 242 12.39 1.50 -17.60
N ALA A 243 13.15 0.99 -16.62
CA ALA A 243 13.86 -0.29 -16.76
C ALA A 243 12.95 -1.48 -17.13
N ASP A 244 11.70 -1.49 -16.66
CA ASP A 244 10.73 -2.57 -16.83
C ASP A 244 9.35 -2.08 -17.30
N GLY A 245 9.29 -0.91 -17.95
CA GLY A 245 8.03 -0.36 -18.43
C GLY A 245 8.07 1.10 -18.85
N VAL A 246 6.96 1.80 -18.60
CA VAL A 246 6.81 3.24 -18.87
C VAL A 246 6.24 3.95 -17.64
N ASN A 247 6.59 5.23 -17.49
CA ASN A 247 6.07 6.05 -16.40
C ASN A 247 5.95 7.52 -16.83
N ARG A 248 5.14 8.29 -16.11
CA ARG A 248 5.21 9.75 -16.12
C ARG A 248 5.52 10.23 -14.72
N ASN A 249 6.63 10.95 -14.58
CA ASN A 249 7.20 11.27 -13.27
C ASN A 249 6.23 12.05 -12.38
N ALA A 250 6.07 11.60 -11.14
CA ALA A 250 5.42 12.37 -10.09
C ALA A 250 6.29 13.56 -9.69
N ILE A 251 5.71 14.76 -9.60
CA ILE A 251 6.48 15.98 -9.33
C ILE A 251 6.47 16.40 -7.86
N TYR A 252 5.51 15.88 -7.06
CA TYR A 252 5.37 16.22 -5.66
C TYR A 252 5.50 15.00 -4.73
N CYS A 253 6.32 15.15 -3.68
CA CYS A 253 6.44 14.24 -2.56
C CYS A 253 5.52 14.66 -1.41
N MET A 254 4.28 14.16 -1.41
CA MET A 254 3.32 14.50 -0.37
C MET A 254 3.73 13.98 1.02
N ARG A 255 4.55 12.94 1.10
CA ARG A 255 5.09 12.44 2.38
C ARG A 255 5.95 13.49 3.10
N ASP A 256 6.66 14.32 2.35
CA ASP A 256 7.57 15.32 2.91
C ASP A 256 6.78 16.41 3.63
N ILE A 257 5.73 16.94 2.99
CA ILE A 257 4.89 17.94 3.67
C ILE A 257 4.13 17.37 4.86
N LEU A 258 3.66 16.11 4.80
CA LEU A 258 3.02 15.48 5.97
C LEU A 258 3.99 15.29 7.14
N ARG A 259 5.30 15.16 6.87
CA ARG A 259 6.35 15.03 7.87
C ARG A 259 6.79 16.38 8.45
N GLU A 260 6.99 17.37 7.59
CA GLU A 260 7.63 18.65 7.95
C GLU A 260 6.63 19.69 8.46
N LEU A 261 5.42 19.75 7.88
CA LEU A 261 4.40 20.74 8.24
C LEU A 261 4.06 20.78 9.75
N PRO A 262 3.83 19.65 10.45
CA PRO A 262 3.54 19.72 11.89
C PRO A 262 4.71 20.29 12.71
N GLN A 263 5.96 20.04 12.29
CA GLN A 263 7.15 20.56 12.96
C GLN A 263 7.28 22.07 12.76
N ILE A 264 7.04 22.54 11.54
CA ILE A 264 7.15 23.96 11.20
C ILE A 264 6.07 24.77 11.94
N TYR A 265 4.81 24.31 11.93
CA TYR A 265 3.75 24.97 12.68
C TYR A 265 3.99 24.95 14.20
N LEU A 266 4.59 23.87 14.73
CA LEU A 266 4.94 23.82 16.14
C LEU A 266 6.06 24.81 16.51
N ALA A 267 7.06 24.97 15.64
CA ALA A 267 8.22 25.83 15.88
C ALA A 267 7.91 27.32 15.68
N ARG A 268 7.17 27.67 14.62
CA ARG A 268 6.85 29.05 14.24
C ARG A 268 5.57 29.60 14.89
N GLY A 269 4.68 28.71 15.31
CA GLY A 269 3.41 29.05 15.96
C GLY A 269 2.20 28.61 15.13
N GLU A 270 1.14 28.21 15.82
CA GLU A 270 -0.05 27.55 15.25
C GLU A 270 -0.82 28.40 14.22
N SER A 271 -0.60 29.71 14.25
CA SER A 271 -1.25 30.69 13.38
C SER A 271 -0.50 30.97 12.08
N GLU A 272 0.80 30.68 12.04
CA GLU A 272 1.62 30.94 10.85
C GLU A 272 1.33 29.91 9.76
N ILE A 273 1.39 30.37 8.52
CA ILE A 273 1.28 29.53 7.32
C ILE A 273 2.60 29.63 6.56
N LEU A 274 2.98 28.56 5.88
CA LEU A 274 4.09 28.57 4.93
C LEU A 274 3.78 29.55 3.80
N SER A 275 4.82 30.24 3.34
CA SER A 275 4.77 30.90 2.04
C SER A 275 4.56 29.87 0.92
N ASP A 276 4.06 30.33 -0.23
CA ASP A 276 3.83 29.45 -1.38
C ASP A 276 5.14 28.80 -1.84
N ASP A 277 6.25 29.56 -1.85
CA ASP A 277 7.58 29.07 -2.23
C ASP A 277 8.09 28.00 -1.26
N GLU A 278 8.01 28.23 0.06
CA GLU A 278 8.42 27.23 1.06
C GLU A 278 7.58 25.95 0.96
N PHE A 279 6.28 26.06 0.68
CA PHE A 279 5.42 24.90 0.51
C PHE A 279 5.86 24.06 -0.69
N ILE A 280 6.15 24.71 -1.82
CA ILE A 280 6.66 24.06 -3.02
C ILE A 280 8.03 23.42 -2.78
N ASP A 281 8.95 24.13 -2.13
CA ASP A 281 10.29 23.62 -1.84
C ASP A 281 10.26 22.33 -1.01
N ILE A 282 9.30 22.21 -0.08
CA ILE A 282 9.14 21.00 0.73
C ILE A 282 8.62 19.82 -0.09
N ILE A 283 7.63 20.04 -0.96
CA ILE A 283 7.01 18.95 -1.72
C ILE A 283 7.73 18.65 -3.03
N ARG A 284 8.62 19.50 -3.52
CA ARG A 284 9.26 19.35 -4.82
C ARG A 284 10.09 18.07 -4.86
N SER A 285 9.78 17.18 -5.79
CA SER A 285 10.60 16.00 -6.08
C SER A 285 11.81 16.35 -6.94
N SER A 286 12.80 15.45 -6.97
CA SER A 286 13.95 15.53 -7.86
C SER A 286 13.61 15.39 -9.36
N TYR A 287 12.43 14.87 -9.69
CA TYR A 287 11.97 14.77 -11.09
C TYR A 287 11.27 16.04 -11.59
N ALA A 288 10.98 17.00 -10.72
CA ALA A 288 10.22 18.19 -11.09
C ALA A 288 11.10 19.27 -11.73
N SER A 289 10.77 19.69 -12.94
CA SER A 289 11.35 20.88 -13.57
C SER A 289 10.88 22.17 -12.88
N ASP A 290 11.56 23.29 -13.12
CA ASP A 290 11.11 24.60 -12.62
C ASP A 290 9.75 25.02 -13.23
N GLU A 291 9.46 24.57 -14.46
CA GLU A 291 8.18 24.81 -15.13
C GLU A 291 7.04 24.04 -14.46
N ASP A 292 7.29 22.79 -14.04
CA ASP A 292 6.29 21.95 -13.38
C ASP A 292 5.81 22.55 -12.05
N VAL A 293 6.67 23.30 -11.37
CA VAL A 293 6.40 23.87 -10.04
C VAL A 293 6.19 25.38 -10.05
N ALA A 294 6.13 26.00 -11.23
CA ALA A 294 5.97 27.43 -11.38
C ALA A 294 4.67 27.93 -10.72
N LEU A 295 4.81 28.88 -9.79
CA LEU A 295 3.69 29.43 -9.04
C LEU A 295 2.73 30.24 -9.93
N ASN A 296 1.52 29.71 -10.10
CA ASN A 296 0.39 30.40 -10.72
C ASN A 296 -0.77 30.59 -9.73
N SER A 297 -1.78 31.38 -10.11
CA SER A 297 -2.93 31.69 -9.24
C SER A 297 -3.68 30.44 -8.75
N THR A 298 -3.80 29.42 -9.59
CA THR A 298 -4.44 28.15 -9.22
C THR A 298 -3.61 27.41 -8.17
N LEU A 299 -2.31 27.26 -8.39
CA LEU A 299 -1.41 26.57 -7.46
C LEU A 299 -1.39 27.25 -6.08
N LYS A 300 -1.28 28.59 -6.04
CA LYS A 300 -1.35 29.37 -4.79
C LYS A 300 -2.66 29.17 -4.03
N ALA A 301 -3.79 29.16 -4.75
CA ALA A 301 -5.09 28.88 -4.14
C ALA A 301 -5.14 27.45 -3.54
N LYS A 302 -4.58 26.46 -4.24
CA LYS A 302 -4.50 25.06 -3.79
C LYS A 302 -3.62 24.92 -2.53
N ILE A 303 -2.46 25.58 -2.50
CA ILE A 303 -1.57 25.62 -1.33
C ILE A 303 -2.32 26.19 -0.11
N LYS A 304 -2.99 27.34 -0.28
CA LYS A 304 -3.78 27.96 0.79
C LYS A 304 -4.88 27.03 1.30
N THR A 305 -5.65 26.41 0.40
CA THR A 305 -6.69 25.44 0.77
C THR A 305 -6.11 24.26 1.56
N PHE A 306 -4.98 23.70 1.12
CA PHE A 306 -4.30 22.60 1.82
C PHE A 306 -3.95 23.01 3.26
N GLN A 307 -3.26 24.14 3.42
CA GLN A 307 -2.80 24.62 4.72
C GLN A 307 -3.97 24.94 5.66
N THR A 308 -5.06 25.53 5.15
CA THR A 308 -6.28 25.82 5.93
C THR A 308 -6.95 24.54 6.42
N GLN A 309 -7.20 23.58 5.53
CA GLN A 309 -7.89 22.34 5.87
C GLN A 309 -7.04 21.42 6.77
N TYR A 310 -5.72 21.41 6.59
CA TYR A 310 -4.81 20.73 7.51
C TYR A 310 -4.94 21.28 8.94
N ARG A 311 -4.94 22.61 9.09
CA ARG A 311 -5.10 23.26 10.42
C ARG A 311 -6.47 22.99 11.03
N GLU A 312 -7.52 22.93 10.21
CA GLU A 312 -8.85 22.55 10.66
C GLU A 312 -8.83 21.14 11.27
N LEU A 313 -8.26 20.15 10.57
CA LEU A 313 -8.11 18.79 11.10
C LEU A 313 -7.32 18.74 12.42
N VAL A 314 -6.24 19.52 12.53
CA VAL A 314 -5.46 19.66 13.77
C VAL A 314 -6.34 20.20 14.90
N GLY A 315 -7.15 21.23 14.64
CA GLY A 315 -8.05 21.83 15.62
C GLY A 315 -9.17 20.89 16.08
N LEU A 316 -9.70 20.05 15.19
CA LEU A 316 -10.71 19.03 15.53
C LEU A 316 -10.15 17.95 16.47
N ALA A 317 -8.85 17.68 16.41
CA ALA A 317 -8.22 16.65 17.23
C ALA A 317 -7.94 17.10 18.69
N GLY A 318 -7.99 18.41 18.97
CA GLY A 318 -7.76 18.97 20.29
C GLY A 318 -6.90 20.24 20.29
N LYS A 319 -6.17 20.49 21.39
CA LYS A 319 -5.30 21.66 21.53
C LYS A 319 -4.16 21.61 20.50
N PRO A 320 -4.03 22.58 19.58
CA PRO A 320 -3.16 22.39 18.41
C PRO A 320 -1.69 22.13 18.78
N LYS A 321 -1.09 22.81 19.75
CA LYS A 321 0.29 22.52 20.21
C LYS A 321 0.51 21.06 20.61
N GLN A 322 -0.43 20.46 21.34
CA GLN A 322 -0.33 19.08 21.81
C GLN A 322 -0.53 18.10 20.64
N VAL A 323 -1.49 18.40 19.77
CA VAL A 323 -1.76 17.62 18.56
C VAL A 323 -0.54 17.65 17.64
N LEU A 324 -0.02 18.83 17.29
CA LEU A 324 1.14 19.03 16.42
C LEU A 324 2.41 18.33 16.96
N LEU A 325 2.62 18.32 18.28
CA LEU A 325 3.71 17.54 18.88
C LEU A 325 3.53 16.04 18.62
N GLY A 326 2.32 15.51 18.82
CA GLY A 326 1.99 14.12 18.52
C GLY A 326 2.14 13.79 17.04
N LEU A 327 1.65 14.66 16.16
CA LEU A 327 1.76 14.51 14.70
C LEU A 327 3.23 14.53 14.27
N THR A 328 4.04 15.46 14.80
CA THR A 328 5.49 15.54 14.54
C THR A 328 6.17 14.21 14.83
N MET A 329 5.97 13.65 16.03
CA MET A 329 6.61 12.40 16.41
C MET A 329 6.18 11.24 15.51
N ARG A 330 4.88 11.11 15.25
CA ARG A 330 4.31 9.96 14.52
C ARG A 330 4.56 10.04 13.00
N SER A 331 4.30 11.18 12.38
CA SER A 331 4.53 11.41 10.94
C SER A 331 6.01 11.28 10.57
N SER A 332 6.95 11.57 11.49
CA SER A 332 8.38 11.34 11.26
C SER A 332 8.77 9.86 11.10
N VAL A 333 7.96 8.94 11.62
CA VAL A 333 8.15 7.49 11.43
C VAL A 333 7.37 7.00 10.21
N ILE A 334 6.11 7.41 10.09
CA ILE A 334 5.19 6.97 9.03
C ILE A 334 5.67 7.47 7.65
N ASN A 335 6.04 8.74 7.56
CA ASN A 335 6.50 9.42 6.35
C ASN A 335 8.02 9.62 6.38
N LYS A 336 8.77 8.58 6.74
CA LYS A 336 10.24 8.67 6.75
C LYS A 336 10.80 8.81 5.34
N TYR A 337 11.84 9.64 5.20
CA TYR A 337 12.58 9.80 3.95
C TYR A 337 13.16 8.48 3.44
N ASP A 338 13.72 7.68 4.35
CA ASP A 338 14.43 6.44 4.04
C ASP A 338 13.45 5.25 3.91
N ARG A 339 12.41 5.37 3.06
CA ARG A 339 11.47 4.27 2.74
C ARG A 339 11.96 3.49 1.54
N VAL A 340 12.04 2.17 1.68
CA VAL A 340 12.52 1.28 0.62
C VAL A 340 11.63 1.32 -0.62
N THR A 341 12.27 1.32 -1.80
CA THR A 341 11.67 1.28 -3.14
C THR A 341 12.10 0.01 -3.90
N GLY A 342 11.48 -0.29 -5.04
CA GLY A 342 11.89 -1.40 -5.91
C GLY A 342 13.35 -1.29 -6.36
N ASP A 343 13.75 -0.12 -6.86
CA ASP A 343 15.11 0.21 -7.29
C ASP A 343 16.12 0.02 -6.14
N ALA A 344 15.75 0.46 -4.94
CA ALA A 344 16.58 0.29 -3.76
C ALA A 344 16.77 -1.20 -3.42
N VAL A 345 15.71 -2.02 -3.50
CA VAL A 345 15.79 -3.46 -3.24
C VAL A 345 16.73 -4.13 -4.23
N THR A 346 16.60 -3.87 -5.53
CA THR A 346 17.46 -4.44 -6.57
C THR A 346 18.93 -4.14 -6.29
N THR A 347 19.24 -2.86 -6.05
CA THR A 347 20.61 -2.42 -5.75
C THR A 347 21.13 -3.02 -4.42
N ILE A 348 20.28 -3.13 -3.41
CA ILE A 348 20.62 -3.75 -2.12
C ILE A 348 20.96 -5.23 -2.29
N VAL A 349 20.15 -5.98 -3.04
CA VAL A 349 20.36 -7.41 -3.30
C VAL A 349 21.73 -7.61 -3.92
N ASP A 350 22.09 -6.82 -4.93
CA ASP A 350 23.44 -6.89 -5.53
C ASP A 350 24.54 -6.67 -4.51
N LYS A 351 24.44 -5.63 -3.67
CA LYS A 351 25.45 -5.38 -2.62
C LYS A 351 25.52 -6.50 -1.59
N VAL A 352 24.38 -7.06 -1.20
CA VAL A 352 24.30 -8.18 -0.26
C VAL A 352 24.96 -9.42 -0.87
N MET A 353 24.71 -9.72 -2.14
CA MET A 353 25.32 -10.86 -2.84
C MET A 353 26.84 -10.72 -2.99
N HIS A 354 27.35 -9.52 -3.24
CA HIS A 354 28.79 -9.25 -3.24
C HIS A 354 29.43 -9.34 -1.85
N ALA A 355 28.70 -9.02 -0.79
CA ALA A 355 29.17 -9.10 0.59
C ALA A 355 29.09 -10.53 1.16
N LYS A 356 28.20 -11.37 0.61
CA LYS A 356 27.90 -12.74 1.07
C LYS A 356 29.13 -13.61 1.33
N PRO A 357 30.20 -13.65 0.49
CA PRO A 357 31.38 -14.48 0.76
C PRO A 357 32.12 -14.12 2.06
N LYS A 358 31.84 -12.94 2.65
CA LYS A 358 32.48 -12.43 3.88
C LYS A 358 31.55 -12.50 5.10
N LEU A 359 30.33 -13.01 4.95
CA LEU A 359 29.31 -13.07 5.99
C LEU A 359 28.89 -14.52 6.20
N ASN A 360 28.76 -14.95 7.47
CA ASN A 360 28.13 -16.22 7.77
C ASN A 360 26.59 -16.07 7.75
N ALA A 361 25.87 -17.18 7.87
CA ALA A 361 24.41 -17.19 7.82
C ALA A 361 23.78 -16.32 8.92
N ASP A 362 24.33 -16.32 10.14
CA ASP A 362 23.85 -15.52 11.26
C ASP A 362 24.02 -14.02 11.00
N ASP A 363 25.19 -13.60 10.53
CA ASP A 363 25.49 -12.21 10.20
C ASP A 363 24.55 -11.73 9.07
N MET A 364 24.28 -12.57 8.07
CA MET A 364 23.32 -12.27 7.00
C MET A 364 21.89 -12.10 7.55
N TYR A 365 21.43 -13.05 8.37
CA TYR A 365 20.12 -12.99 9.01
C TYR A 365 19.96 -11.72 9.86
N LEU A 366 20.96 -11.40 10.69
CA LEU A 366 20.93 -10.22 11.55
C LEU A 366 20.90 -8.92 10.74
N VAL A 367 21.66 -8.81 9.65
CA VAL A 367 21.60 -7.63 8.75
C VAL A 367 20.21 -7.47 8.15
N LEU A 368 19.63 -8.54 7.59
CA LEU A 368 18.32 -8.48 6.95
C LEU A 368 17.20 -8.20 7.95
N ARG A 369 17.28 -8.79 9.16
CA ARG A 369 16.37 -8.48 10.27
C ARG A 369 16.48 -7.00 10.66
N GLU A 370 17.68 -6.51 10.88
CA GLU A 370 17.93 -5.13 11.29
C GLU A 370 17.41 -4.14 10.22
N PHE A 371 17.66 -4.45 8.94
CA PHE A 371 17.15 -3.65 7.82
C PHE A 371 15.62 -3.67 7.74
N SER A 372 15.00 -4.84 7.92
CA SER A 372 13.54 -4.95 7.96
C SER A 372 12.91 -4.18 9.13
N GLU A 373 13.57 -4.15 10.30
CA GLU A 373 13.12 -3.33 11.44
C GLU A 373 13.31 -1.84 11.19
N PHE A 374 14.40 -1.46 10.52
CA PHE A 374 14.61 -0.07 10.10
C PHE A 374 13.52 0.41 9.12
N GLN A 375 12.97 -0.49 8.30
CA GLN A 375 11.87 -0.20 7.38
C GLN A 375 10.46 -0.29 8.01
N ASN A 376 10.37 -0.41 9.34
CA ASN A 376 9.10 -0.36 10.05
C ASN A 376 8.53 1.07 10.09
N LEU A 377 7.26 1.22 9.76
CA LEU A 377 6.53 2.49 9.72
C LEU A 377 5.58 2.70 10.91
N ASP A 378 5.51 1.72 11.83
CA ASP A 378 4.69 1.83 13.05
C ASP A 378 5.37 2.75 14.08
N PRO A 379 4.79 3.93 14.38
CA PRO A 379 5.35 4.87 15.35
C PRO A 379 5.33 4.35 16.79
N ASP A 380 4.53 3.33 17.09
CA ASP A 380 4.40 2.74 18.42
C ASP A 380 5.34 1.51 18.60
N PHE A 381 6.08 1.14 17.55
CA PHE A 381 7.03 0.03 17.58
C PHE A 381 8.27 0.35 18.42
N LYS A 382 8.51 -0.47 19.45
CA LYS A 382 9.72 -0.41 20.27
C LYS A 382 10.79 -1.32 19.68
N ARG A 383 11.85 -0.72 19.15
CA ARG A 383 13.00 -1.46 18.64
C ARG A 383 13.70 -2.20 19.79
N SER A 384 14.01 -3.47 19.57
CA SER A 384 14.87 -4.25 20.46
C SER A 384 16.28 -3.65 20.47
N GLN A 385 16.89 -3.53 21.65
CA GLN A 385 18.31 -3.19 21.74
C GLN A 385 19.12 -4.41 21.29
N GLU A 386 19.85 -4.26 20.19
CA GLU A 386 20.73 -5.31 19.69
C GLU A 386 22.14 -5.24 20.30
N PRO A 387 22.80 -6.40 20.50
CA PRO A 387 24.18 -6.47 20.95
C PRO A 387 25.16 -5.86 19.92
N SER A 388 26.37 -5.51 20.40
CA SER A 388 27.39 -4.76 19.66
C SER A 388 27.60 -5.25 18.22
N ARG A 389 27.67 -4.32 17.27
CA ARG A 389 27.83 -4.64 15.85
C ARG A 389 29.26 -5.06 15.52
N ARG A 390 29.41 -6.18 14.81
CA ARG A 390 30.67 -6.50 14.11
C ARG A 390 30.85 -5.51 12.94
N LYS A 391 32.10 -5.09 12.66
CA LYS A 391 32.41 -4.10 11.62
C LYS A 391 31.83 -4.43 10.22
N PRO A 392 31.89 -5.68 9.71
CA PRO A 392 31.34 -6.00 8.38
C PRO A 392 29.82 -5.81 8.29
N ARG A 393 29.08 -6.25 9.32
CA ARG A 393 27.62 -6.07 9.46
C ARG A 393 27.24 -4.59 9.46
N GLU A 394 27.94 -3.79 10.26
CA GLU A 394 27.67 -2.36 10.36
C GLU A 394 27.88 -1.63 9.03
N LYS A 395 28.96 -1.97 8.31
CA LYS A 395 29.26 -1.39 6.99
C LYS A 395 28.19 -1.73 5.96
N LEU A 396 27.73 -2.98 5.91
CA LEU A 396 26.66 -3.39 5.00
C LEU A 396 25.35 -2.68 5.33
N MET A 397 24.94 -2.64 6.61
CA MET A 397 23.73 -1.94 7.02
C MET A 397 23.76 -0.44 6.66
N LYS A 398 24.89 0.25 6.91
CA LYS A 398 25.09 1.65 6.49
C LYS A 398 24.96 1.83 4.97
N THR A 399 25.49 0.87 4.21
CA THR A 399 25.39 0.87 2.74
C THR A 399 23.94 0.70 2.29
N MET A 400 23.18 -0.23 2.88
CA MET A 400 21.77 -0.44 2.56
C MET A 400 20.93 0.81 2.84
N VAL A 401 21.12 1.45 4.01
CA VAL A 401 20.43 2.71 4.35
C VAL A 401 20.79 3.83 3.38
N LYS A 402 22.06 3.93 2.98
CA LYS A 402 22.51 4.90 1.99
C LYS A 402 21.81 4.69 0.63
N ILE A 403 21.70 3.44 0.18
CA ILE A 403 20.99 3.11 -1.07
C ILE A 403 19.52 3.55 -0.97
N VAL A 404 18.83 3.23 0.13
CA VAL A 404 17.43 3.66 0.30
C VAL A 404 17.28 5.19 0.19
N ARG A 405 18.25 5.96 0.70
CA ARG A 405 18.26 7.42 0.57
C ARG A 405 18.44 7.90 -0.86
N GLU A 406 19.33 7.26 -1.61
CA GLU A 406 19.61 7.62 -3.00
C GLU A 406 18.39 7.32 -3.90
N TYR A 407 17.63 6.27 -3.59
CA TYR A 407 16.45 5.84 -4.37
C TYR A 407 15.11 6.17 -3.70
N ARG A 408 15.06 7.13 -2.76
CA ARG A 408 13.85 7.44 -1.95
C ARG A 408 12.64 7.88 -2.77
N GLU A 409 12.86 8.34 -4.00
CA GLU A 409 11.83 8.77 -4.96
C GLU A 409 11.64 7.80 -6.14
N GLY A 410 12.43 6.71 -6.17
CA GLY A 410 12.47 5.73 -7.25
C GLY A 410 11.23 4.85 -7.41
N LEU A 411 11.30 3.93 -8.37
CA LEU A 411 10.29 2.92 -8.68
C LEU A 411 10.49 1.63 -7.86
#